data_AF-A0A5E4KI95-F1
#
_entry.id   AF-A0A5E4KI95-F1
#
_cell.length_a   1.000
_cell.length_b   1.000
_cell.length_c   1.000
_cell.angle_alpha   90.00
_cell.angle_beta   90.00
_cell.angle_gamma   90.00
#
_symmetry.space_group_name_H-M   'P 1'
#
loop_
_entity.id
_entity.type
_entity.pdbx_description
1 polymer ?
#
loop_
_entity_poly.entity_id
_entity_poly.type
_entity_poly.pdbx_seq_one_letter_code
_entity_poly.pdbx_strand_id
1 'polypeptide(L)'
;MDHVNIKDKKYLLNTLKLLTGNREPDIENIPDTVLIIAQAIDEPDELPYLIETIKSMEIEDMDKFRFVLFRVQIDSQLHMNEDLMKYQKRLFVSQVIEKLLYEEVFFAEEKEEDEDEDEERDG
;
A
#
# COMPACT_ATOMS: atom_id res chain seq x y z
N MET A 1 3.89 -20.71 -1.47
CA MET A 1 2.86 -19.69 -1.72
C MET A 1 2.34 -19.89 -3.13
N ASP A 2 1.03 -19.77 -3.32
CA ASP A 2 0.39 -19.92 -4.62
C ASP A 2 0.58 -18.65 -5.45
N HIS A 3 0.88 -18.84 -6.73
CA HIS A 3 1.11 -17.74 -7.66
C HIS A 3 0.28 -17.94 -8.92
N VAL A 4 -0.01 -16.82 -9.58
CA VAL A 4 -0.64 -16.78 -10.91
C VAL A 4 0.23 -15.97 -11.85
N ASN A 5 0.22 -16.33 -13.13
CA ASN A 5 0.91 -15.58 -14.17
C ASN A 5 -0.11 -14.75 -14.94
N ILE A 6 0.10 -13.44 -14.98
CA ILE A 6 -0.75 -12.48 -15.68
C ILE A 6 0.18 -11.58 -16.48
N LYS A 7 -0.04 -11.45 -17.79
CA LYS A 7 0.79 -10.61 -18.69
C LYS A 7 2.30 -10.85 -18.52
N ASP A 8 2.70 -12.13 -18.50
CA ASP A 8 4.08 -12.61 -18.33
C ASP A 8 4.76 -12.23 -16.99
N LYS A 9 4.00 -11.72 -16.02
CA LYS A 9 4.46 -11.45 -14.66
C LYS A 9 3.81 -12.40 -13.66
N LYS A 10 4.56 -12.72 -12.62
CA LYS A 10 4.15 -13.63 -11.55
C LYS A 10 3.66 -12.82 -10.35
N TYR A 11 2.48 -13.16 -9.84
CA TYR A 11 1.85 -12.48 -8.71
C TYR A 11 1.48 -13.48 -7.61
N LEU A 12 1.58 -13.07 -6.36
CA LEU A 12 1.07 -13.84 -5.23
C LEU A 12 -0.45 -13.82 -5.23
N LEU A 13 -1.08 -15.00 -5.25
CA LEU A 13 -2.53 -15.12 -5.28
C LEU A 13 -3.17 -14.47 -4.04
N ASN A 14 -2.53 -14.58 -2.88
CA ASN A 14 -3.02 -13.95 -1.65
C ASN A 14 -3.00 -12.42 -1.72
N THR A 15 -2.01 -11.83 -2.38
CA THR A 15 -1.95 -10.38 -2.61
C THR A 15 -3.09 -9.94 -3.52
N LEU A 16 -3.34 -10.64 -4.61
CA LEU A 16 -4.47 -10.32 -5.50
C LEU A 16 -5.83 -10.42 -4.80
N LYS A 17 -6.03 -11.46 -3.97
CA LYS A 17 -7.23 -11.60 -3.14
C LYS A 17 -7.39 -10.42 -2.18
N LEU A 18 -6.30 -10.03 -1.54
CA LEU A 18 -6.29 -8.91 -0.60
C LEU A 18 -6.63 -7.59 -1.29
N LEU A 19 -5.93 -7.26 -2.38
CA LEU A 19 -6.08 -5.97 -3.07
C LEU A 19 -7.47 -5.80 -3.67
N THR A 20 -8.02 -6.86 -4.26
CA THR A 20 -9.39 -6.88 -4.82
C THR A 20 -10.47 -6.93 -3.74
N GLY A 21 -10.13 -7.31 -2.51
CA GLY A 21 -11.09 -7.57 -1.45
C GLY A 21 -11.99 -8.78 -1.73
N ASN A 22 -11.59 -9.65 -2.67
CA ASN A 22 -12.34 -10.84 -3.07
C ASN A 22 -11.50 -12.10 -2.78
N ARG A 23 -12.10 -13.10 -2.12
CA ARG A 23 -11.42 -14.38 -1.83
C ARG A 23 -11.17 -15.23 -3.08
N GLU A 24 -11.94 -14.99 -4.13
CA GLU A 24 -11.87 -15.67 -5.43
C GLU A 24 -11.93 -14.62 -6.55
N PRO A 25 -10.86 -13.85 -6.75
CA PRO A 25 -10.83 -12.81 -7.76
C PRO A 25 -10.83 -13.42 -9.17
N ASP A 26 -11.50 -12.75 -10.09
CA ASP A 26 -11.42 -13.06 -11.51
C ASP A 26 -10.06 -12.61 -12.05
N ILE A 27 -9.14 -13.58 -12.17
CA ILE A 27 -7.73 -13.37 -12.52
C ILE A 27 -7.56 -12.74 -13.91
N GLU A 28 -8.48 -13.01 -14.83
CA GLU A 28 -8.39 -12.51 -16.21
C GLU A 28 -8.78 -11.03 -16.33
N ASN A 29 -9.55 -10.52 -15.36
CA ASN A 29 -10.14 -9.19 -15.39
C ASN A 29 -9.64 -8.27 -14.25
N ILE A 30 -8.48 -8.57 -13.67
CA ILE A 30 -7.86 -7.68 -12.67
C ILE A 30 -7.35 -6.40 -13.35
N PRO A 31 -7.74 -5.20 -12.89
CA PRO A 31 -7.27 -3.95 -13.46
C PRO A 31 -5.75 -3.78 -13.37
N ASP A 32 -5.13 -3.18 -14.39
CA ASP A 32 -3.69 -2.95 -14.42
C ASP A 32 -3.20 -2.10 -13.25
N THR A 33 -4.01 -1.15 -12.79
CA THR A 33 -3.72 -0.36 -11.60
C THR A 33 -3.53 -1.25 -10.37
N VAL A 34 -4.38 -2.25 -10.17
CA VAL A 34 -4.26 -3.23 -9.08
C VAL A 34 -3.02 -4.13 -9.28
N LEU A 35 -2.70 -4.53 -10.51
CA LEU A 35 -1.52 -5.35 -10.80
C LEU A 35 -0.21 -4.62 -10.49
N ILE A 36 -0.14 -3.31 -10.75
CA ILE A 36 1.05 -2.50 -10.41
C ILE A 36 1.19 -2.41 -8.88
N ILE A 37 0.10 -2.23 -8.14
CA ILE A 37 0.14 -2.26 -6.67
C ILE A 37 0.55 -3.65 -6.18
N ALA A 38 0.03 -4.73 -6.76
CA ALA A 38 0.42 -6.09 -6.41
C ALA A 38 1.92 -6.30 -6.55
N GLN A 39 2.51 -5.82 -7.65
CA GLN A 39 3.95 -5.89 -7.88
C GLN A 39 4.73 -5.16 -6.78
N ALA A 40 4.35 -3.92 -6.45
CA ALA A 40 5.02 -3.15 -5.39
C ALA A 40 4.88 -3.79 -4.00
N ILE A 41 3.77 -4.48 -3.73
CA ILE A 41 3.53 -5.15 -2.44
C ILE A 41 4.24 -6.50 -2.34
N ASP A 42 4.27 -7.27 -3.43
CA ASP A 42 4.96 -8.56 -3.49
C ASP A 42 6.49 -8.38 -3.43
N GLU A 43 7.00 -7.34 -4.09
CA GLU A 43 8.42 -6.98 -4.12
C GLU A 43 8.62 -5.50 -3.71
N PRO A 44 8.65 -5.20 -2.39
CA PRO A 44 8.77 -3.82 -1.88
C PRO A 44 9.96 -3.03 -2.40
N ASP A 45 11.07 -3.70 -2.70
CA ASP A 45 12.29 -3.08 -3.18
C ASP A 45 12.15 -2.57 -4.64
N GLU A 46 11.08 -2.96 -5.35
CA GLU A 46 10.77 -2.43 -6.70
C GLU A 46 10.04 -1.09 -6.68
N LEU A 47 9.49 -0.67 -5.54
CA LEU A 47 8.72 0.58 -5.42
C LEU A 47 9.43 1.80 -6.06
N PRO A 48 10.74 2.05 -5.85
CA PRO A 48 11.43 3.19 -6.45
C PRO A 48 11.32 3.25 -7.98
N TYR A 49 11.28 2.09 -8.65
CA TYR A 49 11.18 1.99 -10.10
C TYR A 49 9.73 2.09 -10.60
N LEU A 50 8.76 1.89 -9.70
CA LEU A 50 7.33 1.95 -10.02
C LEU A 50 6.72 3.34 -9.77
N ILE A 51 7.44 4.28 -9.14
CA ILE A 51 6.90 5.60 -8.75
C ILE A 51 6.27 6.34 -9.93
N GLU A 52 6.97 6.44 -11.06
CA GLU A 52 6.47 7.15 -12.25
C GLU A 52 5.24 6.46 -12.83
N THR A 53 5.24 5.13 -12.89
CA THR A 53 4.09 4.33 -13.34
C THR A 53 2.89 4.52 -12.41
N ILE A 54 3.12 4.56 -11.09
CA ILE A 54 2.07 4.76 -10.09
C ILE A 54 1.46 6.16 -10.21
N LYS A 55 2.30 7.20 -10.32
CA LYS A 55 1.86 8.59 -10.49
C LYS A 55 1.09 8.84 -11.79
N SER A 56 1.32 8.03 -12.82
CA SER A 56 0.69 8.17 -14.14
C SER A 56 -0.50 7.24 -14.36
N MET A 57 -0.91 6.46 -13.36
CA MET A 57 -2.09 5.59 -13.49
C MET A 57 -3.36 6.41 -13.71
N GLU A 58 -4.15 6.00 -14.71
CA GLU A 58 -5.52 6.47 -14.86
C GLU A 58 -6.44 5.67 -13.94
N ILE A 59 -6.82 6.27 -12.81
CA ILE A 59 -7.71 5.66 -11.81
C ILE A 59 -9.08 6.32 -11.94
N GLU A 60 -10.08 5.53 -12.37
CA GLU A 60 -11.45 6.03 -12.59
C GLU A 60 -12.12 6.55 -11.31
N ASP A 61 -11.92 5.83 -10.20
CA ASP A 61 -12.52 6.12 -8.90
C ASP A 61 -11.43 6.09 -7.82
N MET A 62 -10.88 7.27 -7.55
CA MET A 62 -9.80 7.46 -6.58
C MET A 62 -10.23 7.05 -5.17
N ASP A 63 -11.44 7.37 -4.73
CA ASP A 63 -11.89 7.03 -3.38
C ASP A 63 -12.00 5.51 -3.20
N LYS A 64 -12.59 4.83 -4.20
CA LYS A 64 -12.67 3.37 -4.19
C LYS A 64 -11.31 2.71 -4.29
N PHE A 65 -10.38 3.29 -5.08
CA PHE A 65 -9.03 2.77 -5.20
C PHE A 65 -8.26 2.87 -3.88
N ARG A 66 -8.53 3.87 -3.04
CA ARG A 66 -7.85 4.02 -1.74
C ARG A 66 -8.05 2.80 -0.84
N PHE A 67 -9.19 2.11 -0.94
CA PHE A 67 -9.42 0.86 -0.21
C PHE A 67 -8.46 -0.27 -0.58
N VAL A 68 -7.89 -0.27 -1.79
CA VAL A 68 -6.84 -1.22 -2.18
C VAL A 68 -5.65 -1.10 -1.24
N LEU A 69 -5.23 0.14 -0.94
CA LEU A 69 -4.10 0.43 -0.07
C LEU A 69 -4.45 0.17 1.41
N PHE A 70 -5.64 0.57 1.86
CA PHE A 70 -6.11 0.31 3.22
C PHE A 70 -6.12 -1.17 3.57
N ARG A 71 -6.53 -2.04 2.64
CA ARG A 71 -6.50 -3.49 2.87
C ARG A 71 -5.08 -3.98 3.14
N VAL A 72 -4.06 -3.46 2.45
CA VAL A 72 -2.66 -3.80 2.72
C VAL A 72 -2.21 -3.29 4.08
N GLN A 73 -2.56 -2.06 4.43
CA GLN A 73 -2.17 -1.47 5.71
C GLN A 73 -2.76 -2.27 6.89
N ILE A 74 -4.06 -2.57 6.83
CA ILE A 74 -4.75 -3.39 7.83
C ILE A 74 -4.17 -4.80 7.89
N ASP A 75 -4.00 -5.47 6.75
CA ASP A 75 -3.38 -6.81 6.69
C ASP A 75 -1.98 -6.82 7.31
N SER A 76 -1.20 -5.78 7.05
CA SER A 76 0.16 -5.67 7.57
C SER A 76 0.20 -5.44 9.07
N GLN A 77 -0.70 -4.62 9.60
CA GLN A 77 -0.81 -4.40 11.05
C GLN A 77 -1.29 -5.67 11.76
N LEU A 78 -2.28 -6.39 11.21
CA LEU A 78 -2.82 -7.61 11.83
C LEU A 78 -1.82 -8.76 11.92
N HIS A 79 -0.91 -8.87 10.95
CA HIS A 79 0.05 -9.97 10.87
C HIS A 79 1.49 -9.53 11.21
N MET A 80 1.69 -8.33 11.73
CA MET A 80 3.01 -7.75 12.02
C MET A 80 3.85 -8.65 12.95
N ASN A 81 3.19 -9.32 13.90
CA ASN A 81 3.82 -10.25 14.84
C ASN A 81 4.26 -11.57 14.21
N GLU A 82 3.75 -11.94 13.03
CA GLU A 82 4.12 -13.17 12.32
C GLU A 82 5.46 -13.01 11.61
N ASP A 83 5.68 -11.85 10.98
CA ASP A 83 6.91 -11.50 10.29
C ASP A 83 7.07 -9.97 10.22
N LEU A 84 7.68 -9.42 11.28
CA LEU A 84 7.84 -7.97 11.43
C LEU A 84 8.46 -7.33 10.20
N MET A 85 9.56 -7.90 9.69
CA MET A 85 10.29 -7.31 8.57
C MET A 85 9.46 -7.30 7.29
N LYS A 86 8.80 -8.41 6.96
CA LYS A 86 7.96 -8.52 5.77
C LYS A 86 6.77 -7.56 5.85
N TYR A 87 6.01 -7.58 6.93
CA TYR A 87 4.79 -6.79 7.04
C TYR A 87 5.08 -5.30 7.25
N GLN A 88 6.18 -4.93 7.90
CA GLN A 88 6.60 -3.53 8.01
C GLN A 88 6.98 -2.95 6.64
N LYS A 89 7.67 -3.71 5.78
CA LYS A 89 7.94 -3.29 4.39
C LYS A 89 6.66 -3.10 3.59
N ARG A 90 5.71 -4.05 3.67
CA ARG A 90 4.41 -3.96 2.97
C ARG A 90 3.60 -2.75 3.45
N LEU A 91 3.57 -2.51 4.76
CA LEU A 91 2.93 -1.33 5.36
C LEU A 91 3.55 -0.04 4.80
N PHE A 92 4.87 0.09 4.87
CA PHE A 92 5.60 1.25 4.36
C PHE A 92 5.28 1.52 2.88
N VAL A 93 5.38 0.50 2.01
CA VAL A 93 5.07 0.65 0.59
C VAL A 93 3.66 1.18 0.38
N SER A 94 2.66 0.59 1.05
CA SER A 94 1.27 1.00 0.88
C SER A 94 1.02 2.44 1.33
N GLN A 95 1.66 2.89 2.41
CA GLN A 95 1.57 4.28 2.89
C GLN A 95 2.28 5.26 1.96
N VAL A 96 3.43 4.89 1.40
CA VAL A 96 4.13 5.73 0.41
C VAL A 96 3.30 5.89 -0.84
N ILE A 97 2.71 4.80 -1.35
CA ILE A 97 1.81 4.85 -2.51
C ILE A 97 0.59 5.70 -2.21
N GLU A 98 0.00 5.57 -1.02
CA GLU A 98 -1.12 6.41 -0.61
C GLU A 98 -0.72 7.89 -0.64
N LYS A 99 0.41 8.24 -0.02
CA LYS A 99 0.91 9.63 -0.04
C LYS A 99 1.19 10.14 -1.44
N LEU A 100 1.69 9.29 -2.34
CA LEU A 100 1.95 9.67 -3.73
C LEU A 100 0.66 9.99 -4.51
N LEU A 101 -0.42 9.28 -4.22
CA LEU A 101 -1.69 9.38 -4.96
C LEU A 101 -2.69 10.37 -4.32
N TYR A 102 -2.66 10.54 -3.00
CA TYR A 102 -3.66 11.30 -2.24
C TYR A 102 -3.09 12.46 -1.41
N GLU A 103 -1.77 12.65 -1.42
CA GLU A 103 -1.02 13.67 -0.64
C GLU A 103 -1.10 13.52 0.89
N GLU A 104 -1.99 12.67 1.40
CA GLU A 104 -2.19 12.33 2.81
C GLU A 104 -2.18 10.81 3.03
N VAL A 105 -1.90 10.38 4.27
CA VAL A 105 -1.95 8.97 4.68
C VAL A 105 -2.99 8.83 5.78
N PHE A 106 -3.99 7.97 5.61
CA PHE A 106 -5.11 7.88 6.54
C PHE A 106 -4.75 7.21 7.88
N PHE A 107 -3.85 6.23 7.85
CA PHE A 107 -3.40 5.51 9.05
C PHE A 107 -2.00 5.95 9.50
N ALA A 108 -1.53 7.13 9.10
CA ALA A 108 -0.30 7.65 9.66
C ALA A 108 -0.52 7.92 11.16
N GLU A 109 0.44 7.50 12.00
CA GLU A 109 0.51 8.02 13.36
C GLU A 109 0.59 9.54 13.26
N GLU A 110 -0.38 10.25 13.85
CA GLU A 110 -0.22 11.67 14.11
C GLU A 110 1.08 11.80 14.89
N LYS A 111 2.07 12.47 14.30
CA LYS A 111 3.16 12.99 15.13
C LYS A 111 2.46 13.96 16.06
N GLU A 112 2.45 13.67 17.35
CA GLU A 112 2.18 14.69 18.36
C GLU A 112 3.07 15.88 17.96
N GLU A 113 2.45 16.98 17.53
CA GLU A 113 3.16 18.24 17.42
C GLU A 113 3.63 18.50 18.85
N ASP A 114 4.93 18.43 19.09
CA ASP A 114 5.53 18.95 20.31
C ASP A 114 5.09 20.43 20.37
N GLU A 115 3.99 20.71 21.06
CA GLU A 115 3.68 22.02 21.60
C GLU A 115 4.81 22.30 22.59
N ASP A 116 5.95 22.78 22.07
CA ASP A 116 6.94 23.48 22.87
C ASP A 116 6.22 24.75 23.36
N GLU A 117 5.52 24.59 24.48
CA GLU A 117 4.92 25.66 25.27
C GLU A 117 5.96 26.75 25.46
N ASP A 118 5.60 27.96 25.02
CA ASP A 118 6.20 29.22 25.40
C ASP A 118 6.27 29.34 26.94
N GLU A 119 7.30 28.79 27.59
CA GLU A 119 7.65 29.18 28.95
C GLU A 119 8.62 30.37 28.92
N GLU A 120 8.03 31.55 29.01
CA GLU A 120 8.63 32.77 29.53
C GLU A 120 9.73 32.48 30.58
N ARG A 121 10.98 32.81 30.27
CA ARG A 121 11.97 33.13 31.29
C ARG A 121 12.38 34.58 31.17
N ASP A 122 11.51 35.41 31.74
CA ASP A 122 11.92 36.66 32.37
C ASP A 122 13.00 36.31 33.41
N GLY A 123 14.19 36.91 33.25
CA GLY A 123 15.35 36.71 34.13
C GLY A 123 16.52 37.62 33.76
#